data_AF-X1F1X8-F1
#
_entry.id   AF-X1F1X8-F1
#
_cell.length_a   1.000
_cell.length_b   1.000
_cell.length_c   1.000
_cell.angle_alpha   90.00
_cell.angle_beta   90.00
_cell.angle_gamma   90.00
#
_symmetry.space_group_name_H-M   'P 1'
#
loop_
_entity.id
_entity.type
_entity.pdbx_description
1 polymer ?
#
loop_
_entity_poly.entity_id
_entity_poly.type
_entity_poly.pdbx_seq_one_letter_code
_entity_poly.pdbx_strand_id
1 'polypeptide(L)'
;EGLVRASEAALNEAIKLIRDGISTVEIGEVIENTIREQGYKPVVNLSGHGLVRYNSHAPPTIPNVKYEHGVILKENEVVAIEPFATDGAGKVVESGNAEIHSLIKAKPVRLIEAKKLLEELKKYQGLPFARRWLPRERLDLALRTLKNTGALREYPVLREEEKGLVSQAEHTVIVKKDGCEVTTG
;
A
#
# COMPACT_ATOMS: atom_id res chain seq x y z
N GLU A 1 -7.93 22.12 1.57
CA GLU A 1 -6.85 22.61 0.67
C GLU A 1 -5.45 22.43 1.25
N GLY A 2 -5.18 22.80 2.52
CA GLY A 2 -3.85 22.60 3.14
C GLY A 2 -3.39 21.14 3.19
N LEU A 3 -4.22 20.25 3.75
CA LEU A 3 -3.87 18.84 3.96
C LEU A 3 -3.51 18.10 2.67
N VAL A 4 -4.33 18.24 1.62
CA VAL A 4 -4.06 17.63 0.29
C VAL A 4 -2.72 18.12 -0.29
N ARG A 5 -2.46 19.43 -0.23
CA ARG A 5 -1.18 20.01 -0.68
C ARG A 5 0.02 19.48 0.10
N ALA A 6 -0.16 19.07 1.35
CA ALA A 6 0.92 18.46 2.13
C ALA A 6 1.36 17.12 1.56
N SER A 7 0.42 16.23 1.24
CA SER A 7 0.72 14.96 0.57
C SER A 7 1.29 15.15 -0.83
N GLU A 8 0.72 16.05 -1.63
CA GLU A 8 1.18 16.31 -3.01
C GLU A 8 2.59 16.92 -3.03
N ALA A 9 2.87 17.89 -2.16
CA ALA A 9 4.21 18.48 -2.05
C ALA A 9 5.24 17.44 -1.60
N ALA A 10 4.92 16.62 -0.60
CA ALA A 10 5.82 15.57 -0.12
C ALA A 10 6.13 14.54 -1.21
N LEU A 11 5.13 14.18 -2.02
CA LEU A 11 5.33 13.28 -3.16
C LEU A 11 6.26 13.90 -4.20
N ASN A 12 6.01 15.16 -4.55
CA ASN A 12 6.82 15.88 -5.53
C ASN A 12 8.27 16.05 -5.08
N GLU A 13 8.52 16.37 -3.81
CA GLU A 13 9.89 16.45 -3.28
C GLU A 13 10.57 15.08 -3.23
N ALA A 14 9.85 14.02 -2.85
CA ALA A 14 10.37 12.66 -2.88
C ALA A 14 10.80 12.22 -4.29
N ILE A 15 9.96 12.45 -5.30
CA ILE A 15 10.23 12.08 -6.70
C ILE A 15 11.51 12.74 -7.23
N LYS A 16 11.79 14.00 -6.86
CA LYS A 16 13.02 14.71 -7.29
C LYS A 16 14.31 14.04 -6.81
N LEU A 17 14.25 13.29 -5.71
CA LEU A 17 15.41 12.59 -5.15
C LEU A 17 15.63 11.21 -5.75
N ILE A 18 14.63 10.63 -6.41
CA ILE A 18 14.71 9.24 -6.88
C ILE A 18 15.73 9.13 -8.01
N ARG A 19 16.70 8.24 -7.80
CA ARG A 19 17.74 7.83 -8.74
C ARG A 19 18.42 6.57 -8.23
N ASP A 20 19.21 5.91 -9.06
CA ASP A 20 20.07 4.81 -8.60
C ASP A 20 20.95 5.27 -7.43
N GLY A 21 20.96 4.46 -6.37
CA GLY A 21 21.77 4.73 -5.18
C GLY A 21 21.09 5.53 -4.08
N ILE A 22 19.86 6.04 -4.26
CA ILE A 22 19.12 6.74 -3.19
C ILE A 22 18.72 5.76 -2.08
N SER A 23 18.83 6.19 -0.82
CA SER A 23 18.34 5.42 0.34
C SER A 23 16.86 5.67 0.61
N THR A 24 16.11 4.64 0.98
CA THR A 24 14.73 4.81 1.46
C THR A 24 14.65 5.66 2.75
N VAL A 25 15.75 5.81 3.50
CA VAL A 25 15.84 6.74 4.63
C VAL A 25 15.76 8.19 4.17
N GLU A 26 16.46 8.54 3.08
CA GLU A 26 16.47 9.91 2.53
C GLU A 26 15.09 10.27 1.97
N ILE A 27 14.43 9.29 1.35
CA ILE A 27 13.04 9.45 0.86
C ILE A 27 12.08 9.70 2.03
N GLY A 28 12.18 8.91 3.10
CA GLY A 28 11.35 9.10 4.29
C GLY A 28 11.59 10.43 5.00
N GLU A 29 12.85 10.88 5.05
CA GLU A 29 13.22 12.18 5.63
C GLU A 29 12.63 13.37 4.86
N VAL A 30 12.70 13.36 3.53
CA VAL A 30 12.12 14.47 2.74
C VAL A 30 10.59 14.50 2.84
N ILE A 31 9.94 13.32 2.85
CA ILE A 31 8.49 13.22 3.02
C ILE A 31 8.09 13.78 4.39
N GLU A 32 8.77 13.35 5.46
CA GLU A 32 8.48 13.77 6.82
C GLU A 32 8.62 15.27 7.00
N ASN A 33 9.74 15.84 6.58
CA ASN A 33 10.01 17.26 6.73
C ASN A 33 8.98 18.08 5.96
N THR A 34 8.67 17.70 4.72
CA THR A 34 7.70 18.41 3.87
C THR A 34 6.29 18.41 4.49
N ILE A 35 5.85 17.29 5.06
CA ILE A 35 4.53 17.22 5.72
C ILE A 35 4.52 18.04 7.01
N ARG A 36 5.57 17.94 7.83
CA ARG A 36 5.67 18.65 9.13
C ARG A 36 5.77 20.17 8.96
N GLU A 37 6.49 20.65 7.96
CA GLU A 37 6.61 22.08 7.65
C GLU A 37 5.26 22.72 7.28
N GLN A 38 4.33 21.93 6.76
CA GLN A 38 2.96 22.37 6.48
C GLN A 38 2.01 22.26 7.69
N GLY A 39 2.53 21.88 8.86
CA GLY A 39 1.75 21.78 10.11
C GLY A 39 0.95 20.50 10.27
N TYR A 40 1.22 19.48 9.47
CA TYR A 40 0.54 18.17 9.53
C TYR A 40 1.49 17.07 10.03
N LYS A 41 0.94 15.87 10.27
CA LYS A 41 1.72 14.70 10.67
C LYS A 41 1.75 13.66 9.54
N PRO A 42 2.90 13.08 9.21
CA PRO A 42 2.95 11.91 8.36
C PRO A 42 2.31 10.71 9.08
N VAL A 43 1.63 9.83 8.33
CA VAL A 43 1.14 8.56 8.89
C VAL A 43 2.29 7.55 8.94
N VAL A 44 2.77 7.24 10.15
CA VAL A 44 4.05 6.53 10.34
C VAL A 44 4.00 5.04 10.01
N ASN A 45 2.81 4.43 10.03
CA ASN A 45 2.59 3.01 9.75
C ASN A 45 1.86 2.75 8.42
N LEU A 46 1.88 3.75 7.53
CA LEU A 46 1.60 3.60 6.11
C LEU A 46 2.83 4.07 5.32
N SER A 47 3.06 3.44 4.17
CA SER A 47 4.30 3.59 3.43
C SER A 47 4.08 3.15 2.00
N GLY A 48 4.85 3.73 1.08
CA GLY A 48 5.03 3.15 -0.24
C GLY A 48 5.77 1.83 -0.21
N HIS A 49 5.92 1.24 -1.39
CA HIS A 49 6.41 -0.12 -1.52
C HIS A 49 7.02 -0.39 -2.90
N GLY A 50 7.82 -1.44 -3.02
CA GLY A 50 8.22 -1.98 -4.31
C GLY A 50 7.06 -2.64 -5.03
N LEU A 51 7.16 -2.72 -6.36
CA LEU A 51 6.26 -3.48 -7.21
C LEU A 51 7.05 -4.50 -8.02
N VAL A 52 6.50 -5.71 -8.11
CA VAL A 52 6.96 -6.70 -9.08
C VAL A 52 5.75 -7.32 -9.80
N ARG A 53 6.00 -8.05 -10.89
CA ARG A 53 4.93 -8.64 -11.68
C ARG A 53 4.01 -9.51 -10.81
N TYR A 54 2.72 -9.16 -10.79
CA TYR A 54 1.67 -9.82 -9.99
C TYR A 54 1.86 -9.76 -8.46
N ASN A 55 2.72 -8.88 -7.95
CA ASN A 55 2.76 -8.56 -6.53
C ASN A 55 2.81 -7.03 -6.36
N SER A 56 1.67 -6.48 -5.96
CA SER A 56 1.54 -5.05 -5.74
C SER A 56 2.34 -4.56 -4.53
N HIS A 57 2.60 -5.40 -3.51
CA HIS A 57 3.33 -5.01 -2.30
C HIS A 57 4.60 -5.85 -2.15
N ALA A 58 5.65 -5.46 -2.86
CA ALA A 58 6.98 -6.07 -2.75
C ALA A 58 7.92 -5.19 -1.91
N PRO A 59 9.02 -5.75 -1.39
CA PRO A 59 10.13 -4.92 -0.91
C PRO A 59 10.69 -4.02 -2.03
N PRO A 60 11.31 -2.88 -1.70
CA PRO A 60 11.48 -2.35 -0.35
C PRO A 60 10.26 -1.53 0.13
N THR A 61 10.18 -1.27 1.42
CA THR A 61 9.27 -0.28 1.98
C THR A 61 9.81 1.13 1.72
N ILE A 62 8.95 2.05 1.29
CA ILE A 62 9.25 3.48 1.14
C ILE A 62 8.55 4.25 2.27
N PRO A 63 9.23 4.52 3.39
CA PRO A 63 8.58 5.05 4.58
C PRO A 63 8.15 6.52 4.40
N ASN A 64 7.13 6.94 5.14
CA ASN A 64 6.70 8.34 5.23
C ASN A 64 7.39 9.12 6.36
N VAL A 65 8.31 8.47 7.07
CA VAL A 65 9.15 9.06 8.11
C VAL A 65 10.58 8.55 8.00
N LYS A 66 11.54 9.32 8.53
CA LYS A 66 12.93 8.91 8.58
C LYS A 66 13.10 7.70 9.52
N TYR A 67 13.66 6.62 9.00
CA TYR A 67 14.09 5.46 9.79
C TYR A 67 15.61 5.47 10.00
N GLU A 68 16.10 4.70 10.99
CA GLU A 68 17.54 4.57 11.24
C GLU A 68 18.28 3.85 10.09
N HIS A 69 17.59 2.91 9.44
CA HIS A 69 18.12 2.08 8.37
C HIS A 69 17.11 1.96 7.24
N GLY A 70 17.62 1.73 6.03
CA GLY A 70 16.81 1.57 4.83
C GLY A 70 17.52 0.75 3.77
N VAL A 71 16.91 0.70 2.59
CA VAL A 71 17.42 -0.02 1.43
C VAL A 71 17.89 1.01 0.41
N ILE A 72 18.94 0.67 -0.33
CA ILE A 72 19.40 1.48 -1.46
C ILE A 72 18.63 1.04 -2.70
N LEU A 73 17.88 1.96 -3.30
CA LEU A 73 17.17 1.69 -4.54
C LEU A 73 18.15 1.51 -5.70
N LYS A 74 17.78 0.62 -6.62
CA LYS A 74 18.58 0.26 -7.79
C LYS A 74 17.89 0.62 -9.09
N GLU A 75 18.69 0.93 -10.11
CA GLU A 75 18.19 1.15 -11.47
C GLU A 75 17.26 0.01 -11.93
N ASN A 76 16.14 0.39 -12.54
CA ASN A 76 15.02 -0.46 -12.98
C ASN A 76 14.13 -1.07 -11.88
N GLU A 77 14.37 -0.77 -10.61
CA GLU A 77 13.36 -1.06 -9.58
C GLU A 77 12.11 -0.20 -9.82
N VAL A 78 10.95 -0.78 -9.53
CA VAL A 78 9.65 -0.11 -9.63
C VAL A 78 9.12 0.06 -8.23
N VAL A 79 8.80 1.29 -7.84
CA VAL A 79 8.32 1.62 -6.49
C VAL A 79 7.09 2.54 -6.58
N ALA A 80 6.15 2.34 -5.67
CA ALA A 80 5.11 3.29 -5.33
C ALA A 80 5.62 4.21 -4.23
N ILE A 81 5.46 5.50 -4.42
CA ILE A 81 5.74 6.53 -3.42
C ILE A 81 4.38 7.13 -3.08
N GLU A 82 3.94 6.96 -1.83
CA GLU A 82 2.59 7.34 -1.38
C GLU A 82 2.59 8.03 -0.01
N PRO A 83 2.84 9.35 0.02
CA PRO A 83 2.77 10.14 1.25
C PRO A 83 1.36 10.28 1.79
N PHE A 84 1.19 9.85 3.04
CA PHE A 84 -0.02 10.07 3.81
C PHE A 84 0.20 11.17 4.85
N ALA A 85 -0.61 12.23 4.80
CA ALA A 85 -0.62 13.29 5.79
C ALA A 85 -1.93 13.28 6.57
N THR A 86 -1.90 13.69 7.83
CA THR A 86 -3.08 13.80 8.68
C THR A 86 -3.01 14.96 9.66
N ASP A 87 -4.18 15.42 10.09
CA ASP A 87 -4.38 16.34 11.22
C ASP A 87 -4.64 15.62 12.56
N GLY A 88 -4.64 14.28 12.58
CA GLY A 88 -4.86 13.45 13.78
C GLY A 88 -3.58 13.00 14.48
N ALA A 89 -3.53 11.74 14.89
CA ALA A 89 -2.44 11.12 15.64
C ALA A 89 -1.18 10.88 14.79
N GLY A 90 -1.32 10.70 13.47
CA GLY A 90 -0.22 10.28 12.60
C GLY A 90 -0.08 8.76 12.51
N LYS A 91 -1.16 8.02 12.76
CA LYS A 91 -1.18 6.57 12.77
C LYS A 91 -2.55 6.04 12.39
N VAL A 92 -2.58 4.92 11.67
CA VAL A 92 -3.82 4.20 11.36
C VAL A 92 -3.97 2.93 12.18
N VAL A 93 -5.23 2.56 12.44
CA VAL A 93 -5.64 1.31 13.06
C VAL A 93 -6.63 0.59 12.15
N GLU A 94 -6.65 -0.74 12.21
CA GLU A 94 -7.65 -1.54 11.50
C GLU A 94 -9.05 -1.26 12.05
N SER A 95 -10.03 -1.20 11.17
CA SER A 95 -11.42 -0.93 11.52
C SER A 95 -12.37 -1.67 10.57
N GLY A 96 -13.52 -2.08 11.12
CA GLY A 96 -14.61 -2.67 10.34
C GLY A 96 -14.29 -4.03 9.71
N ASN A 97 -15.08 -4.37 8.69
CA ASN A 97 -14.92 -5.61 7.94
C ASN A 97 -13.91 -5.41 6.79
N ALA A 98 -13.19 -6.47 6.43
CA ALA A 98 -12.38 -6.48 5.23
C ALA A 98 -13.25 -6.68 3.99
N GLU A 99 -13.17 -5.74 3.06
CA GLU A 99 -13.82 -5.80 1.75
C GLU A 99 -12.83 -6.15 0.62
N ILE A 100 -11.54 -6.20 0.95
CA ILE A 100 -10.43 -6.51 0.06
C ILE A 100 -9.67 -7.70 0.62
N HIS A 101 -9.33 -8.65 -0.26
CA HIS A 101 -8.68 -9.90 0.06
C HIS A 101 -7.62 -10.23 -0.99
N SER A 102 -6.65 -11.08 -0.65
CA SER A 102 -5.76 -11.70 -1.64
C SER A 102 -5.61 -13.18 -1.39
N LEU A 103 -5.42 -13.96 -2.46
CA LEU A 103 -5.14 -15.39 -2.36
C LEU A 103 -3.64 -15.57 -2.08
N ILE A 104 -3.28 -15.96 -0.85
CA ILE A 104 -1.89 -16.24 -0.48
C ILE A 104 -1.48 -17.61 -1.01
N LYS A 105 -2.28 -18.63 -0.69
CA LYS A 105 -1.99 -20.02 -1.05
C LYS A 105 -3.28 -20.80 -1.15
N ALA A 106 -3.50 -21.44 -2.30
CA ALA A 106 -4.62 -22.34 -2.46
C ALA A 106 -4.49 -23.54 -1.50
N LYS A 107 -5.54 -23.78 -0.72
CA LYS A 107 -5.62 -24.91 0.22
C LYS A 107 -6.89 -25.73 -0.04
N PRO A 108 -6.84 -27.07 0.07
CA PRO A 108 -8.02 -27.90 -0.11
C PRO A 108 -9.14 -27.54 0.88
N VAL A 109 -10.38 -27.45 0.39
CA VAL A 109 -11.58 -27.21 1.18
C VAL A 109 -12.67 -28.21 0.82
N ARG A 110 -13.56 -28.56 1.75
CA ARG A 110 -14.66 -29.52 1.50
C ARG A 110 -15.89 -28.87 0.87
N LEU A 111 -16.25 -27.67 1.34
CA LEU A 111 -17.43 -26.92 0.89
C LEU A 111 -17.34 -26.59 -0.60
N ILE A 112 -18.38 -26.95 -1.36
CA ILE A 112 -18.39 -26.83 -2.83
C ILE A 112 -18.29 -25.37 -3.27
N GLU A 113 -19.00 -24.47 -2.60
CA GLU A 113 -19.00 -23.04 -2.86
C GLU A 113 -17.62 -22.42 -2.61
N ALA A 114 -16.93 -22.85 -1.54
CA ALA A 114 -15.56 -22.43 -1.29
C ALA A 114 -14.57 -22.96 -2.34
N LYS A 115 -14.77 -24.19 -2.84
CA LYS A 115 -13.97 -24.72 -3.96
C LYS A 115 -14.17 -23.89 -5.23
N LYS A 116 -15.43 -23.62 -5.59
CA LYS A 116 -15.78 -22.80 -6.76
C LYS A 116 -15.16 -21.41 -6.67
N LEU A 117 -15.31 -20.76 -5.51
CA LEU A 117 -14.68 -19.46 -5.27
C LEU A 117 -13.15 -19.55 -5.37
N LEU A 118 -12.52 -20.55 -4.76
CA LEU A 118 -11.07 -20.71 -4.83
C LEU A 118 -10.55 -20.83 -6.27
N GLU A 119 -11.23 -21.57 -7.14
CA GLU A 119 -10.88 -21.65 -8.57
C GLU A 119 -11.05 -20.30 -9.27
N GLU A 120 -12.12 -19.57 -8.97
CA GLU A 120 -12.31 -18.21 -9.50
C GLU A 120 -11.18 -17.27 -9.05
N LEU A 121 -10.75 -17.34 -7.80
CA LEU A 121 -9.73 -16.45 -7.24
C LEU A 121 -8.33 -16.65 -7.86
N LYS A 122 -8.04 -17.83 -8.43
CA LYS A 122 -6.75 -18.09 -9.10
C LYS A 122 -6.48 -17.13 -10.25
N LYS A 123 -7.53 -16.59 -10.90
CA LYS A 123 -7.40 -15.63 -12.00
C LYS A 123 -6.70 -14.32 -11.60
N TYR A 124 -6.75 -13.97 -10.31
CA TYR A 124 -6.10 -12.75 -9.79
C TYR A 124 -4.61 -12.94 -9.52
N GLN A 125 -4.07 -14.18 -9.59
CA GLN A 125 -2.64 -14.47 -9.46
C GLN A 125 -1.97 -13.91 -8.19
N GLY A 126 -2.74 -13.84 -7.09
CA GLY A 126 -2.27 -13.29 -5.82
C GLY A 126 -2.49 -11.79 -5.65
N LEU A 127 -2.91 -11.07 -6.70
CA LEU A 127 -3.32 -9.67 -6.59
C LEU A 127 -4.58 -9.53 -5.71
N PRO A 128 -4.73 -8.40 -5.02
CA PRO A 128 -5.94 -8.10 -4.26
C PRO A 128 -7.19 -8.10 -5.13
N PHE A 129 -8.30 -8.56 -4.56
CA PHE A 129 -9.63 -8.51 -5.17
C PHE A 129 -10.64 -7.97 -4.17
N ALA A 130 -11.67 -7.30 -4.67
CA ALA A 130 -12.75 -6.78 -3.85
C ALA A 130 -13.92 -7.78 -3.77
N ARG A 131 -14.54 -7.90 -2.60
CA ARG A 131 -15.76 -8.70 -2.38
C ARG A 131 -16.85 -8.40 -3.42
N ARG A 132 -17.01 -7.12 -3.81
CA ARG A 132 -18.01 -6.66 -4.78
C ARG A 132 -17.83 -7.21 -6.20
N TRP A 133 -16.67 -7.77 -6.55
CA TRP A 133 -16.41 -8.35 -7.87
C TRP A 133 -16.87 -9.81 -7.99
N LEU A 134 -17.22 -10.43 -6.86
CA LEU A 134 -17.51 -11.85 -6.76
C LEU A 134 -19.01 -12.14 -6.82
N PRO A 135 -19.41 -13.34 -7.28
CA PRO A 135 -20.80 -13.77 -7.25
C PRO A 135 -21.34 -13.75 -5.81
N ARG A 136 -22.56 -13.25 -5.62
CA ARG A 136 -23.14 -13.01 -4.28
C ARG A 136 -23.63 -14.28 -3.58
N GLU A 137 -23.95 -15.33 -4.32
CA GLU A 137 -24.56 -16.54 -3.77
C GLU A 137 -23.61 -17.23 -2.77
N ARG A 138 -24.03 -17.31 -1.50
CA ARG A 138 -23.26 -17.92 -0.39
C ARG A 138 -21.83 -17.41 -0.23
N LEU A 139 -21.55 -16.19 -0.71
CA LEU A 139 -20.21 -15.60 -0.73
C LEU A 139 -19.60 -15.49 0.68
N ASP A 140 -20.38 -15.06 1.67
CA ASP A 140 -19.92 -14.92 3.06
C ASP A 140 -19.39 -16.23 3.64
N LEU A 141 -20.11 -17.33 3.40
CA LEU A 141 -19.72 -18.64 3.89
C LEU A 141 -18.46 -19.16 3.17
N ALA A 142 -18.37 -18.93 1.87
CA ALA A 142 -17.21 -19.31 1.07
C ALA A 142 -15.95 -18.53 1.49
N LEU A 143 -16.05 -17.20 1.60
CA LEU A 143 -14.95 -16.34 2.05
C LEU A 143 -14.49 -16.71 3.47
N ARG A 144 -15.43 -16.90 4.41
CA ARG A 144 -15.10 -17.32 5.78
C ARG A 144 -14.40 -18.68 5.80
N THR A 145 -14.83 -19.61 4.96
CA THR A 145 -14.20 -20.93 4.86
C THR A 145 -12.76 -20.81 4.36
N LEU A 146 -12.51 -20.06 3.29
CA LEU A 146 -11.17 -19.86 2.73
C LEU A 146 -10.26 -19.03 3.67
N LYS A 147 -10.82 -18.07 4.39
CA LYS A 147 -10.12 -17.36 5.46
C LYS A 147 -9.68 -18.31 6.56
N ASN A 148 -10.59 -19.14 7.09
CA ASN A 148 -10.30 -20.03 8.22
C ASN A 148 -9.28 -21.12 7.89
N THR A 149 -9.11 -21.48 6.61
CA THR A 149 -8.01 -22.35 6.19
C THR A 149 -6.67 -21.62 6.10
N GLY A 150 -6.65 -20.29 6.16
CA GLY A 150 -5.48 -19.45 5.90
C GLY A 150 -5.09 -19.44 4.43
N ALA A 151 -6.06 -19.57 3.51
CA ALA A 151 -5.82 -19.41 2.09
C ALA A 151 -5.82 -17.93 1.67
N LEU A 152 -6.56 -17.09 2.40
CA LEU A 152 -6.72 -15.67 2.11
C LEU A 152 -5.98 -14.78 3.11
N ARG A 153 -5.48 -13.64 2.63
CA ARG A 153 -5.19 -12.45 3.44
C ARG A 153 -6.41 -11.54 3.40
N GLU A 154 -6.70 -10.90 4.52
CA GLU A 154 -7.69 -9.82 4.59
C GLU A 154 -6.97 -8.47 4.66
N TYR A 155 -7.55 -7.44 4.05
CA TYR A 155 -7.13 -6.05 4.16
C TYR A 155 -8.31 -5.25 4.74
N PRO A 156 -8.37 -5.11 6.09
CA PRO A 156 -9.38 -4.29 6.74
C PRO A 156 -9.26 -2.83 6.33
N VAL A 157 -10.32 -2.05 6.57
CA VAL A 157 -10.24 -0.59 6.43
C VAL A 157 -9.23 -0.06 7.43
N LEU A 158 -8.33 0.80 6.98
CA LEU A 158 -7.39 1.51 7.84
C LEU A 158 -7.95 2.89 8.13
N ARG A 159 -8.15 3.19 9.40
CA ARG A 159 -8.70 4.46 9.89
C ARG A 159 -7.66 5.16 10.75
N GLU A 160 -7.56 6.47 10.60
CA GLU A 160 -6.80 7.34 11.51
C GLU A 160 -7.25 7.12 12.98
N GLU A 161 -6.28 6.95 13.89
CA GLU A 161 -6.50 6.51 15.28
C GLU A 161 -7.37 7.50 16.10
N GLU A 162 -7.18 8.80 15.90
CA GLU A 162 -7.95 9.88 16.53
C GLU A 162 -9.11 10.38 15.66
N LYS A 163 -9.39 9.68 14.55
CA LYS A 163 -10.42 10.03 13.56
C LYS A 163 -10.13 11.34 12.83
N GLY A 164 -8.85 11.73 12.76
CA GLY A 164 -8.40 12.82 11.92
C GLY A 164 -8.68 12.58 10.43
N LEU A 165 -8.67 13.65 9.66
CA LEU A 165 -8.67 13.57 8.20
C LEU A 165 -7.30 13.08 7.72
N VAL A 166 -7.31 12.34 6.62
CA VAL A 166 -6.10 11.84 5.96
C VAL A 166 -6.14 12.27 4.50
N SER A 167 -5.03 12.77 3.99
CA SER A 167 -4.78 12.92 2.56
C SER A 167 -3.71 11.94 2.11
N GLN A 168 -3.75 11.59 0.84
CA GLN A 168 -2.76 10.78 0.15
C GLN A 168 -2.51 11.38 -1.24
N ALA A 169 -1.27 11.30 -1.71
CA ALA A 169 -0.92 11.41 -3.11
C ALA A 169 -0.02 10.21 -3.45
N GLU A 170 -0.09 9.68 -4.67
CA GLU A 170 0.72 8.51 -5.05
C GLU A 170 1.17 8.58 -6.51
N HIS A 171 2.41 8.18 -6.75
CA HIS A 171 2.88 7.82 -8.09
C HIS A 171 3.65 6.50 -8.07
N THR A 172 3.56 5.77 -9.19
CA THR A 172 4.48 4.69 -9.50
C THR A 172 5.65 5.26 -10.30
N VAL A 173 6.87 4.90 -9.91
CA VAL A 173 8.09 5.32 -10.60
C VAL A 173 8.99 4.14 -10.94
N ILE A 174 9.70 4.25 -12.06
CA ILE A 174 10.80 3.36 -12.43
C ILE A 174 12.11 4.09 -12.16
N VAL A 175 12.94 3.56 -11.27
CA VAL A 175 14.25 4.14 -10.93
C VAL A 175 15.16 4.10 -12.17
N LYS A 176 15.80 5.22 -12.48
CA LYS A 176 16.82 5.34 -13.53
C LYS A 176 18.15 5.76 -12.91
N LYS A 177 19.23 5.68 -13.69
CA LYS A 177 20.57 6.08 -13.23
C LYS A 177 20.63 7.49 -12.60
N ASP A 178 20.09 8.50 -13.29
CA ASP A 178 20.20 9.91 -12.89
C ASP A 178 18.83 10.55 -12.56
N GLY A 179 17.82 9.73 -12.26
CA GLY A 179 16.45 10.20 -12.01
C GLY A 179 15.44 9.06 -11.92
N CYS A 180 14.19 9.34 -12.25
CA CYS A 180 13.16 8.31 -12.41
C CYS A 180 12.21 8.63 -13.56
N GLU A 181 11.48 7.60 -14.00
CA GLU A 181 10.34 7.74 -14.91
C GLU A 181 9.05 7.60 -14.09
N VAL A 182 8.21 8.63 -14.09
CA VAL A 182 6.88 8.60 -13.46
C VAL A 182 5.89 7.97 -14.45
N THR A 183 5.31 6.82 -14.12
CA THR A 183 4.45 6.07 -15.07
C THR A 183 2.98 6.43 -14.95
N THR A 184 2.59 7.18 -13.91
CA THR A 184 1.20 7.56 -13.61
C THR A 184 0.99 9.07 -13.51
N GLY A 185 1.93 9.86 -14.05
CA GLY A 185 1.94 11.33 -14.06
C GLY A 185 1.07 11.96 -15.14
#